data_AF-A0A7V6ANC0-F1
#
_entry.id   AF-A0A7V6ANC0-F1
#
_cell.length_a   1.000
_cell.length_b   1.000
_cell.length_c   1.000
_cell.angle_alpha   90.00
_cell.angle_beta   90.00
_cell.angle_gamma   90.00
#
_symmetry.space_group_name_H-M   'P 1'
#
loop_
_entity.id
_entity.type
_entity.pdbx_description
1 polymer ?
#
loop_
_entity_poly.entity_id
_entity_poly.type
_entity_poly.pdbx_seq_one_letter_code
_entity_poly.pdbx_strand_id
1 'polypeptide(L)'
;MHKHDDIPVYFGMALERPFASVLNSRQTKMPKGDEQWIRRTIDAVRHLIDRNVTILTSLGMHTWNILAWSANFYGGKQIIILPLFPDDDPEDIVQDVLEDFALDASRVGFAFYRTDSTPTRPKGALIERDRQIIRLSDEIVPISIRPNGNLEREIANSAQSWAKVSDAFRVDYTKPKRYNPLSGCDIEAVRAKFSGRWELLTHWTHSFPEPWPRETSADFYKAIALSGTEYPRSAMKTLERILSSGKIFGTKARFRNDFPNVSFTSLDPANAVKLMKWDSRSGRWSMEPYGIAIDIETARDIGVRKVIYGDETLFERLSDDDRLFFQPHGKKGDWSRELEWRHIGDFQISEIPREKILAIVPTECQAESIREKFGLDAVSLI
;
A
#
# COMPACT_ATOMS: atom_id res chain seq x y z
N MET A 1 37.99 14.24 -4.78
CA MET A 1 37.55 14.08 -6.18
C MET A 1 36.05 14.30 -6.21
N HIS A 2 35.65 15.54 -6.43
CA HIS A 2 34.25 15.99 -6.41
C HIS A 2 33.51 15.36 -7.60
N LYS A 3 32.61 14.41 -7.32
CA LYS A 3 31.68 13.87 -8.32
C LYS A 3 30.43 14.74 -8.31
N HIS A 4 30.23 15.45 -9.42
CA HIS A 4 28.97 16.05 -9.87
C HIS A 4 28.26 16.94 -8.84
N ASP A 5 28.66 18.22 -8.80
CA ASP A 5 27.69 19.30 -8.55
C ASP A 5 26.77 19.39 -9.78
N ASP A 6 25.93 18.38 -9.99
CA ASP A 6 24.88 18.42 -11.01
C ASP A 6 23.79 19.35 -10.48
N ILE A 7 23.56 20.44 -11.20
CA ILE A 7 22.47 21.39 -10.93
C ILE A 7 21.17 20.57 -10.90
N PRO A 8 20.39 20.61 -9.80
CA PRO A 8 19.14 19.87 -9.74
C PRO A 8 18.21 20.35 -10.86
N VAL A 9 17.65 19.42 -11.62
CA VAL A 9 16.62 19.77 -12.60
C VAL A 9 15.40 20.22 -11.80
N TYR A 10 14.90 21.41 -12.12
CA TYR A 10 13.90 22.08 -11.30
C TYR A 10 12.64 22.43 -12.11
N PHE A 11 11.48 22.12 -11.54
CA PHE A 11 10.16 22.40 -12.13
C PHE A 11 9.24 23.01 -11.06
N GLY A 12 8.34 23.92 -11.48
CA GLY A 12 7.28 24.47 -10.62
C GLY A 12 7.62 25.79 -9.92
N MET A 13 7.09 25.99 -8.70
CA MET A 13 7.34 27.14 -7.80
C MET A 13 8.84 27.41 -7.68
N ALA A 14 9.32 28.61 -7.34
CA ALA A 14 10.74 28.89 -7.10
C ALA A 14 11.25 28.41 -5.71
N LEU A 15 12.56 28.14 -5.61
CA LEU A 15 13.24 27.77 -4.36
C LEU A 15 13.35 28.98 -3.41
N GLU A 16 12.42 29.11 -2.47
CA GLU A 16 12.41 30.20 -1.47
C GLU A 16 12.77 29.70 -0.05
N ARG A 17 13.88 30.22 0.49
CA ARG A 17 14.29 29.98 1.89
C ARG A 17 13.41 30.79 2.87
N PRO A 18 13.29 30.34 4.14
CA PRO A 18 13.98 29.19 4.74
C PRO A 18 13.38 27.83 4.33
N PHE A 19 14.23 26.81 4.33
CA PHE A 19 13.86 25.41 4.10
C PHE A 19 13.83 24.61 5.40
N ALA A 20 12.80 23.80 5.57
CA ALA A 20 12.75 22.85 6.69
C ALA A 20 12.42 21.43 6.22
N SER A 21 12.99 20.43 6.89
CA SER A 21 12.61 19.03 6.71
C SER A 21 12.01 18.45 7.99
N VAL A 22 10.98 17.62 7.83
CA VAL A 22 10.35 16.87 8.93
C VAL A 22 10.71 15.41 8.78
N LEU A 23 11.45 14.86 9.75
CA LEU A 23 12.09 13.56 9.58
C LEU A 23 11.45 12.48 10.48
N ASN A 24 11.14 11.35 9.85
CA ASN A 24 10.70 10.13 10.50
C ASN A 24 11.57 8.97 10.05
N SER A 25 12.01 8.15 11.01
CA SER A 25 12.51 6.81 10.66
C SER A 25 11.39 5.93 10.13
N ARG A 26 11.73 4.89 9.37
CA ARG A 26 10.75 3.98 8.77
C ARG A 26 9.74 3.46 9.80
N GLN A 27 8.46 3.65 9.50
CA GLN A 27 7.33 3.25 10.33
C GLN A 27 6.62 1.99 9.82
N THR A 28 5.52 1.63 10.46
CA THR A 28 4.61 0.57 10.02
C THR A 28 4.12 0.80 8.58
N LYS A 29 3.79 -0.28 7.88
CA LYS A 29 3.12 -0.23 6.56
C LYS A 29 1.61 -0.03 6.65
N MET A 30 1.06 -0.04 7.86
CA MET A 30 -0.36 0.14 8.12
C MET A 30 -0.55 1.29 9.12
N PRO A 31 -0.17 2.53 8.73
CA PRO A 31 -0.18 3.69 9.62
C PRO A 31 -1.61 4.10 9.99
N LYS A 32 -1.81 4.56 11.22
CA LYS A 32 -3.12 4.99 11.73
C LYS A 32 -3.05 6.44 12.19
N GLY A 33 -4.14 7.19 12.06
CA GLY A 33 -4.17 8.61 12.35
C GLY A 33 -4.01 8.95 13.83
N ASP A 34 -4.24 7.98 14.73
CA ASP A 34 -4.01 8.15 16.16
C ASP A 34 -2.55 7.93 16.61
N GLU A 35 -1.70 7.38 15.74
CA GLU A 35 -0.29 7.16 16.06
C GLU A 35 0.44 8.49 16.26
N GLN A 36 1.23 8.58 17.34
CA GLN A 36 1.91 9.81 17.75
C GLN A 36 2.79 10.38 16.62
N TRP A 37 3.51 9.54 15.88
CA TRP A 37 4.37 10.01 14.80
C TRP A 37 3.58 10.62 13.63
N ILE A 38 2.34 10.18 13.35
CA ILE A 38 1.46 10.82 12.35
C ILE A 38 1.02 12.19 12.86
N ARG A 39 0.44 12.24 14.07
CA ARG A 39 -0.08 13.48 14.67
C ARG A 39 1.01 14.55 14.76
N ARG A 40 2.19 14.19 15.28
CA ARG A 40 3.31 15.12 15.42
C ARG A 40 3.93 15.55 14.10
N THR A 41 3.92 14.69 13.08
CA THR A 41 4.33 15.09 11.72
C THR A 41 3.39 16.16 11.18
N ILE A 42 2.07 15.98 11.32
CA ILE A 42 1.07 16.94 10.87
C ILE A 42 1.15 18.25 11.67
N ASP A 43 1.31 18.18 12.99
CA ASP A 43 1.48 19.36 13.85
C ASP A 43 2.73 20.16 13.45
N ALA A 44 3.85 19.49 13.20
CA ALA A 44 5.09 20.12 12.74
C ALA A 44 4.92 20.81 11.38
N VAL A 45 4.22 20.15 10.45
CA VAL A 45 3.91 20.73 9.13
C VAL A 45 3.10 22.01 9.28
N ARG A 46 2.02 21.99 10.06
CA ARG A 46 1.19 23.18 10.29
C ARG A 46 2.00 24.31 10.92
N HIS A 47 2.84 23.99 11.90
CA HIS A 47 3.73 24.97 12.53
C HIS A 47 4.73 25.61 11.55
N LEU A 48 5.27 24.84 10.60
CA LEU A 48 6.16 25.36 9.56
C LEU A 48 5.41 26.24 8.55
N ILE A 49 4.17 25.86 8.21
CA ILE A 49 3.28 26.65 7.35
C ILE A 49 2.96 28.01 7.98
N ASP A 50 2.60 28.03 9.27
CA ASP A 50 2.30 29.27 10.00
C ASP A 50 3.50 30.23 10.04
N ARG A 51 4.71 29.69 9.90
CA ARG A 51 5.97 30.45 9.83
C ARG A 51 6.41 30.78 8.40
N ASN A 52 5.58 30.47 7.39
CA ASN A 52 5.87 30.65 5.97
C ASN A 52 7.21 30.01 5.53
N VAL A 53 7.50 28.81 6.06
CA VAL A 53 8.69 28.03 5.71
C VAL A 53 8.37 27.08 4.56
N THR A 54 9.26 26.96 3.58
CA THR A 54 9.10 25.98 2.50
C THR A 54 9.57 24.61 2.99
N ILE A 55 8.70 23.61 2.89
CA ILE A 55 8.95 22.26 3.42
C ILE A 55 9.62 21.39 2.36
N LEU A 56 10.77 20.80 2.69
CA LEU A 56 11.43 19.80 1.86
C LEU A 56 10.82 18.43 2.10
N THR A 57 10.27 17.83 1.04
CA THR A 57 9.55 16.56 1.09
C THR A 57 10.10 15.60 0.03
N SER A 58 9.47 14.43 -0.09
CA SER A 58 9.86 13.36 -1.01
C SER A 58 8.69 12.37 -1.13
N LEU A 59 8.82 11.35 -1.98
CA LEU A 59 7.88 10.23 -2.10
C LEU A 59 8.54 8.84 -1.94
N GLY A 60 7.73 7.79 -1.98
CA GLY A 60 8.14 6.37 -1.98
C GLY A 60 8.16 5.68 -0.60
N MET A 61 7.74 6.38 0.46
CA MET A 61 7.61 5.82 1.82
C MET A 61 6.48 6.54 2.56
N HIS A 62 5.67 5.85 3.39
CA HIS A 62 4.60 6.53 4.15
C HIS A 62 5.06 7.75 4.93
N THR A 63 6.27 7.72 5.50
CA THR A 63 6.85 8.84 6.24
C THR A 63 7.08 10.09 5.40
N TRP A 64 7.43 9.90 4.12
CA TRP A 64 7.64 10.99 3.17
C TRP A 64 6.33 11.39 2.48
N ASN A 65 5.52 10.40 2.09
CA ASN A 65 4.26 10.64 1.42
C ASN A 65 3.24 11.35 2.32
N ILE A 66 3.14 11.01 3.62
CA ILE A 66 2.26 11.73 4.57
C ILE A 66 2.72 13.18 4.75
N LEU A 67 4.03 13.42 4.70
CA LEU A 67 4.60 14.77 4.79
C LEU A 67 4.25 15.58 3.53
N ALA A 68 4.47 15.02 2.34
CA ALA A 68 4.13 15.67 1.07
C ALA A 68 2.63 15.95 0.95
N TRP A 69 1.81 14.95 1.30
CA TRP A 69 0.36 15.09 1.35
C TRP A 69 -0.08 16.18 2.33
N SER A 70 0.42 16.16 3.57
CA SER A 70 -0.01 17.12 4.60
C SER A 70 0.44 18.55 4.28
N ALA A 71 1.64 18.74 3.74
CA ALA A 71 2.08 20.05 3.27
C ALA A 71 1.10 20.63 2.24
N ASN A 72 0.68 19.84 1.24
CA ASN A 72 -0.32 20.28 0.27
C ASN A 72 -1.71 20.51 0.90
N PHE A 73 -2.18 19.56 1.71
CA PHE A 73 -3.52 19.57 2.29
C PHE A 73 -3.77 20.77 3.21
N TYR A 74 -2.76 21.16 4.01
CA TYR A 74 -2.83 22.35 4.88
C TYR A 74 -2.35 23.63 4.20
N GLY A 75 -2.01 23.55 2.93
CA GLY A 75 -1.73 24.69 2.08
C GLY A 75 -0.35 25.32 2.21
N GLY A 76 0.62 24.52 2.61
CA GLY A 76 2.03 24.88 2.65
C GLY A 76 2.72 24.88 1.30
N LYS A 77 3.82 25.62 1.24
CA LYS A 77 4.80 25.55 0.15
C LYS A 77 5.70 24.34 0.36
N GLN A 78 5.98 23.57 -0.69
CA GLN A 78 6.89 22.44 -0.60
C GLN A 78 7.78 22.26 -1.83
N ILE A 79 8.92 21.62 -1.62
CA ILE A 79 9.79 21.14 -2.70
C ILE A 79 9.94 19.62 -2.55
N ILE A 80 9.46 18.88 -3.55
CA ILE A 80 9.55 17.42 -3.58
C ILE A 80 10.89 17.04 -4.21
N ILE A 81 11.75 16.38 -3.43
CA ILE A 81 13.07 15.94 -3.89
C ILE A 81 13.02 14.46 -4.26
N LEU A 82 13.32 14.15 -5.53
CA LEU A 82 13.23 12.79 -6.09
C LEU A 82 14.52 12.41 -6.83
N PRO A 83 14.92 11.12 -6.78
CA PRO A 83 15.92 10.62 -7.73
C PRO A 83 15.35 10.65 -9.15
N LEU A 84 16.21 10.96 -10.11
CA LEU A 84 15.95 10.78 -11.53
C LEU A 84 16.78 9.59 -12.03
N PHE A 85 16.11 8.48 -12.34
CA PHE A 85 16.73 7.27 -12.88
C PHE A 85 17.05 7.46 -14.38
N PRO A 86 17.92 6.63 -14.97
CA PRO A 86 18.43 6.85 -16.34
C PRO A 86 17.37 6.95 -17.44
N ASP A 87 16.24 6.25 -17.29
CA ASP A 87 15.17 6.18 -18.29
C ASP A 87 13.94 7.01 -17.90
N ASP A 88 14.04 7.83 -16.86
CA ASP A 88 12.93 8.65 -16.37
C ASP A 88 12.79 9.95 -17.18
N ASP A 89 11.55 10.32 -17.51
CA ASP A 89 11.21 11.67 -17.93
C ASP A 89 10.72 12.48 -16.69
N PRO A 90 11.42 13.56 -16.31
CA PRO A 90 11.00 14.35 -15.16
C PRO A 90 9.65 15.05 -15.35
N GLU A 91 9.24 15.39 -16.58
CA GLU A 91 7.94 16.05 -16.83
C GLU A 91 6.78 15.08 -16.55
N ASP A 92 6.91 13.83 -17.02
CA ASP A 92 5.95 12.76 -16.75
C ASP A 92 5.84 12.50 -15.24
N ILE A 93 6.98 12.42 -14.54
CA ILE A 93 6.99 12.24 -13.07
C ILE A 93 6.28 13.40 -12.37
N VAL A 94 6.54 14.64 -12.79
CA VAL A 94 5.87 15.82 -12.21
C VAL A 94 4.36 15.71 -12.40
N GLN A 95 3.90 15.41 -13.62
CA GLN A 95 2.48 15.31 -13.92
C GLN A 95 1.79 14.20 -13.12
N ASP A 96 2.38 13.00 -13.10
CA ASP A 96 1.86 11.84 -12.35
C ASP A 96 1.73 12.16 -10.86
N VAL A 97 2.73 12.82 -10.28
CA VAL A 97 2.73 13.18 -8.86
C VAL A 97 1.72 14.28 -8.56
N LEU A 98 1.59 15.29 -9.43
CA LEU A 98 0.58 16.34 -9.27
C LEU A 98 -0.83 15.74 -9.26
N GLU A 99 -1.12 14.82 -10.16
CA GLU A 99 -2.42 14.15 -10.26
C GLU A 99 -2.68 13.20 -9.08
N ASP A 100 -1.76 12.28 -8.78
CA ASP A 100 -1.96 11.24 -7.74
C ASP A 100 -2.02 11.83 -6.32
N PHE A 101 -1.25 12.87 -6.03
CA PHE A 101 -1.29 13.56 -4.74
C PHE A 101 -2.22 14.78 -4.71
N ALA A 102 -2.93 15.06 -5.82
CA ALA A 102 -3.79 16.22 -5.98
C ALA A 102 -3.10 17.52 -5.53
N LEU A 103 -1.86 17.72 -5.98
CA LEU A 103 -1.00 18.82 -5.54
C LEU A 103 -1.39 20.12 -6.23
N ASP A 104 -1.34 21.22 -5.47
CA ASP A 104 -1.48 22.57 -6.03
C ASP A 104 -0.16 23.02 -6.67
N ALA A 105 -0.12 23.03 -8.01
CA ALA A 105 1.03 23.41 -8.81
C ALA A 105 1.60 24.80 -8.47
N SER A 106 0.80 25.72 -7.90
CA SER A 106 1.26 27.06 -7.50
C SER A 106 2.10 27.07 -6.22
N ARG A 107 2.13 25.98 -5.46
CA ARG A 107 2.80 25.87 -4.15
C ARG A 107 3.81 24.72 -4.06
N VAL A 108 4.05 24.03 -5.17
CA VAL A 108 5.00 22.91 -5.23
C VAL A 108 6.10 23.18 -6.25
N GLY A 109 7.33 22.91 -5.83
CA GLY A 109 8.47 22.74 -6.73
C GLY A 109 8.96 21.28 -6.70
N PHE A 110 9.65 20.88 -7.75
CA PHE A 110 10.28 19.57 -7.85
C PHE A 110 11.77 19.75 -8.09
N ALA A 111 12.59 19.05 -7.32
CA ALA A 111 14.03 19.06 -7.48
C ALA A 111 14.55 17.63 -7.68
N PHE A 112 15.21 17.40 -8.81
CA PHE A 112 15.71 16.09 -9.18
C PHE A 112 17.23 16.00 -9.04
N TYR A 113 17.73 14.85 -8.58
CA TYR A 113 19.15 14.51 -8.66
C TYR A 113 19.33 13.19 -9.40
N ARG A 114 20.31 13.15 -10.31
CA ARG A 114 20.58 11.96 -11.12
C ARG A 114 21.19 10.85 -10.29
N THR A 115 20.86 9.60 -10.63
CA THR A 115 21.42 8.42 -9.97
C THR A 115 21.69 7.28 -10.94
N ASP A 116 22.81 6.58 -10.73
CA ASP A 116 23.13 5.32 -11.43
C ASP A 116 22.35 4.11 -10.87
N SER A 117 21.51 4.32 -9.86
CA SER A 117 20.62 3.26 -9.34
C SER A 117 19.56 2.92 -10.39
N THR A 118 18.88 1.78 -10.20
CA THR A 118 17.71 1.42 -11.02
C THR A 118 16.44 1.41 -10.16
N PRO A 119 15.24 1.57 -10.76
CA PRO A 119 13.97 1.48 -10.02
C PRO A 119 13.80 0.14 -9.27
N THR A 120 14.40 -0.93 -9.77
CA THR A 120 14.36 -2.26 -9.13
C THR A 120 15.36 -2.42 -7.97
N ARG A 121 16.34 -1.52 -7.85
CA ARG A 121 17.35 -1.50 -6.78
C ARG A 121 17.56 -0.06 -6.25
N PRO A 122 16.51 0.59 -5.72
CA PRO A 122 16.54 2.04 -5.46
C PRO A 122 17.27 2.41 -4.16
N LYS A 123 17.77 1.44 -3.39
CA LYS A 123 18.28 1.68 -2.02
C LYS A 123 19.38 2.74 -1.95
N GLY A 124 20.30 2.76 -2.91
CA GLY A 124 21.36 3.77 -2.98
C GLY A 124 20.79 5.17 -3.19
N ALA A 125 19.90 5.30 -4.19
CA ALA A 125 19.17 6.53 -4.46
C ALA A 125 18.41 7.03 -3.21
N LEU A 126 17.64 6.19 -2.53
CA LEU A 126 16.86 6.61 -1.35
C LEU A 126 17.72 7.14 -0.19
N ILE A 127 18.93 6.60 0.01
CA ILE A 127 19.86 7.10 1.01
C ILE A 127 20.37 8.49 0.62
N GLU A 128 20.73 8.66 -0.65
CA GLU A 128 21.24 9.94 -1.15
C GLU A 128 20.15 11.02 -1.09
N ARG A 129 18.91 10.67 -1.42
CA ARG A 129 17.75 11.56 -1.26
C ARG A 129 17.66 12.15 0.14
N ASP A 130 17.68 11.29 1.15
CA ASP A 130 17.54 11.71 2.54
C ASP A 130 18.69 12.65 2.94
N ARG A 131 19.91 12.39 2.44
CA ARG A 131 21.07 13.27 2.64
C ARG A 131 20.91 14.63 1.96
N GLN A 132 20.44 14.66 0.72
CA GLN A 132 20.21 15.92 -0.01
C GLN A 132 19.17 16.78 0.71
N ILE A 133 18.06 16.19 1.17
CA ILE A 133 17.04 16.88 1.95
C ILE A 133 17.62 17.47 3.25
N ILE A 134 18.38 16.68 4.01
CA ILE A 134 19.03 17.13 5.25
C ILE A 134 20.03 18.26 4.97
N ARG A 135 20.84 18.13 3.92
CA ARG A 135 21.85 19.12 3.51
C ARG A 135 21.25 20.46 3.13
N LEU A 136 20.08 20.45 2.47
CA LEU A 136 19.42 21.68 2.01
C LEU A 136 18.64 22.38 3.13
N SER A 137 18.31 21.68 4.21
CA SER A 137 17.49 22.19 5.32
C SER A 137 18.21 23.25 6.14
N ASP A 138 17.55 24.39 6.36
CA ASP A 138 17.92 25.39 7.37
C ASP A 138 17.45 24.95 8.77
N GLU A 139 16.30 24.28 8.83
CA GLU A 139 15.72 23.70 10.05
C GLU A 139 15.38 22.21 9.85
N ILE A 140 15.75 21.38 10.82
CA ILE A 140 15.44 19.95 10.84
C ILE A 140 14.53 19.67 12.04
N VAL A 141 13.36 19.08 11.77
CA VAL A 141 12.36 18.72 12.76
C VAL A 141 12.26 17.20 12.88
N PRO A 142 13.04 16.57 13.78
CA PRO A 142 12.92 15.14 14.05
C PRO A 142 11.60 14.82 14.77
N ILE A 143 10.83 13.86 14.25
CA ILE A 143 9.59 13.40 14.87
C ILE A 143 9.82 12.10 15.61
N SER A 144 9.90 10.97 14.90
CA SER A 144 10.12 9.65 15.49
C SER A 144 11.36 9.01 14.86
N ILE A 145 12.51 9.19 15.50
CA ILE A 145 13.81 8.73 14.99
C ILE A 145 14.25 7.46 15.72
N ARG A 146 14.59 6.41 14.94
CA ARG A 146 15.09 5.15 15.47
C ARG A 146 16.49 5.36 16.08
N PRO A 147 16.71 4.96 17.35
CA PRO A 147 18.04 5.00 17.95
C PRO A 147 19.06 4.16 17.17
N ASN A 148 20.27 4.69 17.03
CA ASN A 148 21.38 4.16 16.24
C ASN A 148 21.05 4.00 14.75
N GLY A 149 20.06 4.74 14.24
CA GLY A 149 19.65 4.73 12.84
C GLY A 149 20.51 5.62 11.94
N ASN A 150 20.31 5.51 10.63
CA ASN A 150 20.99 6.40 9.67
C ASN A 150 20.59 7.87 9.86
N LEU A 151 19.28 8.14 9.97
CA LEU A 151 18.78 9.51 10.16
C LEU A 151 19.32 10.16 11.43
N GLU A 152 19.42 9.43 12.54
CA GLU A 152 19.97 9.98 13.79
C GLU A 152 21.41 10.48 13.62
N ARG A 153 22.24 9.69 12.92
CA ARG A 153 23.63 10.07 12.62
C ARG A 153 23.70 11.29 11.71
N GLU A 154 22.90 11.34 10.65
CA GLU A 154 22.86 12.48 9.73
C GLU A 154 22.34 13.76 10.40
N ILE A 155 21.35 13.65 11.30
CA ILE A 155 20.85 14.77 12.12
C ILE A 155 21.96 15.28 13.06
N ALA A 156 22.67 14.38 13.76
CA ALA A 156 23.76 14.78 14.65
C ALA A 156 24.88 15.52 13.90
N ASN A 157 25.24 15.05 12.70
CA ASN A 157 26.28 15.67 11.86
C ASN A 157 25.85 17.08 11.37
N SER A 158 24.60 17.23 10.94
CA SER A 158 24.08 18.51 10.43
C SER A 158 23.89 19.56 11.51
N ALA A 159 23.45 19.15 12.70
CA ALA A 159 23.30 20.00 13.89
C ALA A 159 24.62 20.67 14.32
N GLN A 160 25.73 19.97 14.10
CA GLN A 160 27.07 20.49 14.40
C GLN A 160 27.59 21.45 13.33
N SER A 161 26.95 21.50 12.16
CA SER A 161 27.53 22.09 10.95
C SER A 161 26.77 23.31 10.42
N TRP A 162 25.45 23.25 10.21
CA TRP A 162 24.70 24.37 9.61
C TRP A 162 23.22 24.46 10.01
N ALA A 163 22.54 23.34 10.30
CA ALA A 163 21.09 23.32 10.46
C ALA A 163 20.66 23.53 11.92
N LYS A 164 19.58 24.29 12.11
CA LYS A 164 18.87 24.34 13.40
C LYS A 164 18.08 23.04 13.59
N VAL A 165 18.30 22.32 14.69
CA VAL A 165 17.47 21.16 15.05
C VAL A 165 16.40 21.58 16.06
N SER A 166 15.14 21.25 15.77
CA SER A 166 13.99 21.58 16.61
C SER A 166 13.29 20.32 17.10
N ASP A 167 13.52 19.95 18.36
CA ASP A 167 12.91 18.77 18.99
C ASP A 167 11.46 19.01 19.49
N ALA A 168 10.83 20.14 19.14
CA ALA A 168 9.54 20.56 19.68
C ALA A 168 8.39 19.55 19.44
N PHE A 169 8.51 18.71 18.41
CA PHE A 169 7.50 17.71 18.02
C PHE A 169 7.98 16.26 18.19
N ARG A 170 9.15 16.07 18.83
CA ARG A 170 9.77 14.75 18.93
C ARG A 170 8.96 13.80 19.81
N VAL A 171 8.90 12.54 19.39
CA VAL A 171 8.30 11.42 20.13
C VAL A 171 9.20 10.19 20.04
N ASP A 172 9.02 9.29 21.00
CA ASP A 172 9.80 8.06 21.04
C ASP A 172 9.50 7.14 19.85
N TYR A 173 10.55 6.59 19.26
CA TYR A 173 10.40 5.57 18.23
C TYR A 173 9.91 4.26 18.85
N THR A 174 8.74 3.82 18.41
CA THR A 174 8.19 2.51 18.77
C THR A 174 8.35 1.55 17.61
N LYS A 175 8.96 0.39 17.85
CA LYS A 175 9.07 -0.65 16.82
C LYS A 175 7.67 -1.19 16.49
N PRO A 176 7.26 -1.21 15.20
CA PRO A 176 5.96 -1.77 14.81
C PRO A 176 5.79 -3.21 15.28
N LYS A 177 4.65 -3.48 15.93
CA LYS A 177 4.24 -4.85 16.30
C LYS A 177 3.59 -5.52 15.10
N ARG A 178 3.85 -6.82 14.92
CA ARG A 178 3.11 -7.65 13.95
C ARG A 178 1.83 -8.14 14.61
N TYR A 179 0.70 -8.05 13.92
CA TYR A 179 -0.52 -8.74 14.33
C TYR A 179 -0.61 -10.10 13.65
N ASN A 180 -1.29 -11.03 14.31
CA ASN A 180 -1.63 -12.34 13.75
C ASN A 180 -3.14 -12.41 13.55
N PRO A 181 -3.65 -12.34 12.30
CA PRO A 181 -5.08 -12.39 12.03
C PRO A 181 -5.72 -13.73 12.37
N LEU A 182 -4.93 -14.80 12.48
CA LEU A 182 -5.40 -16.16 12.76
C LEU A 182 -5.28 -16.57 14.23
N SER A 183 -5.05 -15.61 15.12
CA SER A 183 -4.96 -15.89 16.56
C SER A 183 -6.28 -16.49 17.05
N GLY A 184 -6.26 -17.74 17.53
CA GLY A 184 -7.44 -18.45 18.02
C GLY A 184 -8.21 -19.27 16.98
N CYS A 185 -7.72 -19.37 15.74
CA CYS A 185 -8.37 -20.16 14.70
C CYS A 185 -8.19 -21.68 14.92
N ASP A 186 -9.30 -22.42 15.02
CA ASP A 186 -9.35 -23.89 15.02
C ASP A 186 -9.83 -24.40 13.64
N ILE A 187 -8.99 -25.18 12.96
CA ILE A 187 -9.22 -25.66 11.60
C ILE A 187 -10.42 -26.60 11.51
N GLU A 188 -10.66 -27.44 12.52
CA GLU A 188 -11.79 -28.38 12.50
C GLU A 188 -13.10 -27.65 12.82
N ALA A 189 -13.06 -26.65 13.71
CA ALA A 189 -14.19 -25.76 13.94
C ALA A 189 -14.55 -24.97 12.67
N VAL A 190 -13.55 -24.43 11.96
CA VAL A 190 -13.75 -23.80 10.65
C VAL A 190 -14.40 -24.78 9.68
N ARG A 191 -13.86 -26.00 9.53
CA ARG A 191 -14.39 -27.02 8.62
C ARG A 191 -15.88 -27.30 8.89
N ALA A 192 -16.27 -27.43 10.15
CA ALA A 192 -17.66 -27.68 10.54
C ALA A 192 -18.62 -26.57 10.10
N LYS A 193 -18.21 -25.29 10.19
CA LYS A 193 -19.04 -24.13 9.80
C LYS A 193 -19.40 -24.06 8.32
N PHE A 194 -18.61 -24.72 7.46
CA PHE A 194 -18.85 -24.79 6.01
C PHE A 194 -19.42 -26.14 5.56
N SER A 195 -19.69 -27.06 6.48
CA SER A 195 -20.31 -28.35 6.16
C SER A 195 -21.71 -28.17 5.57
N GLY A 196 -22.01 -28.88 4.48
CA GLY A 196 -23.32 -28.82 3.81
C GLY A 196 -23.57 -27.59 2.95
N ARG A 197 -22.57 -26.69 2.81
CA ARG A 197 -22.64 -25.58 1.86
C ARG A 197 -22.27 -26.05 0.44
N TRP A 198 -22.66 -25.25 -0.55
CA TRP A 198 -22.27 -25.44 -1.94
C TRP A 198 -20.75 -25.28 -2.12
N GLU A 199 -20.23 -25.75 -3.26
CA GLU A 199 -18.80 -25.64 -3.58
C GLU A 199 -18.38 -24.18 -3.72
N LEU A 200 -17.52 -23.73 -2.80
CA LEU A 200 -17.14 -22.32 -2.66
C LEU A 200 -15.98 -21.97 -3.60
N LEU A 201 -16.13 -20.86 -4.31
CA LEU A 201 -15.02 -20.15 -4.91
C LEU A 201 -14.76 -18.84 -4.14
N THR A 202 -13.63 -18.73 -3.46
CA THR A 202 -13.39 -17.66 -2.49
C THR A 202 -12.34 -16.67 -2.99
N HIS A 203 -12.69 -15.38 -3.00
CA HIS A 203 -11.73 -14.28 -3.09
C HIS A 203 -11.35 -13.85 -1.67
N TRP A 204 -10.13 -14.18 -1.25
CA TRP A 204 -9.59 -13.71 0.03
C TRP A 204 -9.01 -12.31 -0.11
N THR A 205 -9.45 -11.42 0.78
CA THR A 205 -8.96 -10.05 0.86
C THR A 205 -7.77 -9.96 1.82
N HIS A 206 -7.06 -8.84 1.73
CA HIS A 206 -5.99 -8.50 2.66
C HIS A 206 -5.95 -6.97 2.84
N SER A 207 -5.21 -6.54 3.84
CA SER A 207 -4.94 -5.13 4.11
C SER A 207 -4.02 -4.57 3.03
N PHE A 208 -4.38 -3.41 2.48
CA PHE A 208 -3.60 -2.74 1.45
C PHE A 208 -2.66 -1.74 2.13
N PRO A 209 -1.33 -1.95 2.10
CA PRO A 209 -0.39 -0.98 2.67
C PRO A 209 -0.26 0.29 1.83
N GLU A 210 -0.78 0.30 0.60
CA GLU A 210 -0.74 1.39 -0.37
C GLU A 210 -2.18 1.72 -0.79
N PRO A 211 -2.43 2.73 -1.65
CA PRO A 211 -3.77 3.00 -2.16
C PRO A 211 -4.45 1.73 -2.69
N TRP A 212 -5.75 1.62 -2.45
CA TRP A 212 -6.54 0.60 -3.11
C TRP A 212 -6.47 0.74 -4.64
N PRO A 213 -6.81 -0.30 -5.42
CA PRO A 213 -6.95 -0.15 -6.86
C PRO A 213 -7.93 0.98 -7.18
N ARG A 214 -7.50 1.93 -8.05
CA ARG A 214 -8.25 3.15 -8.45
C ARG A 214 -8.46 4.17 -7.34
N GLU A 215 -7.66 4.11 -6.28
CA GLU A 215 -7.58 5.15 -5.25
C GLU A 215 -6.30 5.96 -5.48
N THR A 216 -6.40 7.28 -5.32
CA THR A 216 -5.24 8.17 -5.39
C THR A 216 -4.47 8.17 -4.07
N SER A 217 -3.19 8.50 -4.11
CA SER A 217 -2.40 8.72 -2.90
C SER A 217 -3.01 9.83 -2.03
N ALA A 218 -3.58 10.88 -2.63
CA ALA A 218 -4.27 11.95 -1.91
C ALA A 218 -5.40 11.43 -1.01
N ASP A 219 -6.28 10.59 -1.57
CA ASP A 219 -7.41 10.00 -0.83
C ASP A 219 -6.94 9.00 0.22
N PHE A 220 -5.92 8.20 -0.11
CA PHE A 220 -5.32 7.24 0.81
C PHE A 220 -4.73 7.92 2.06
N TYR A 221 -3.90 8.96 1.88
CA TYR A 221 -3.29 9.66 3.01
C TYR A 221 -4.27 10.54 3.78
N LYS A 222 -5.28 11.10 3.12
CA LYS A 222 -6.42 11.74 3.80
C LYS A 222 -7.14 10.76 4.72
N ALA A 223 -7.44 9.55 4.24
CA ALA A 223 -8.07 8.54 5.06
C ALA A 223 -7.20 8.09 6.23
N ILE A 224 -5.87 7.97 6.05
CA ILE A 224 -4.94 7.68 7.16
C ILE A 224 -4.97 8.81 8.19
N ALA A 225 -4.80 10.06 7.78
CA ALA A 225 -4.73 11.20 8.70
C ALA A 225 -6.03 11.40 9.50
N LEU A 226 -7.17 11.08 8.89
CA LEU A 226 -8.49 11.17 9.52
C LEU A 226 -8.93 9.88 10.23
N SER A 227 -8.12 8.81 10.16
CA SER A 227 -8.44 7.56 10.85
C SER A 227 -8.16 7.66 12.36
N GLY A 228 -8.92 6.90 13.15
CA GLY A 228 -8.66 6.71 14.57
C GLY A 228 -7.67 5.57 14.82
N THR A 229 -8.06 4.65 15.69
CA THR A 229 -7.29 3.45 16.10
C THR A 229 -7.28 2.33 15.06
N GLU A 230 -8.14 2.42 14.05
CA GLU A 230 -8.31 1.42 12.98
C GLU A 230 -7.57 1.83 11.72
N TYR A 231 -6.90 0.87 11.08
CA TYR A 231 -6.27 1.11 9.79
C TYR A 231 -7.35 1.20 8.68
N PRO A 232 -7.41 2.30 7.93
CA PRO A 232 -8.55 2.57 7.04
C PRO A 232 -8.51 1.74 5.74
N ARG A 233 -7.43 0.98 5.50
CA ARG A 233 -7.28 -0.01 4.39
C ARG A 233 -7.01 -1.42 4.94
N SER A 234 -7.54 -1.72 6.13
CA SER A 234 -7.50 -3.07 6.69
C SER A 234 -8.29 -4.06 5.82
N ALA A 235 -8.03 -5.37 5.97
CA ALA A 235 -8.76 -6.41 5.26
C ALA A 235 -10.29 -6.31 5.44
N MET A 236 -10.77 -5.98 6.64
CA MET A 236 -12.18 -5.69 6.89
C MET A 236 -12.68 -4.52 6.05
N LYS A 237 -11.94 -3.40 6.02
CA LYS A 237 -12.31 -2.23 5.21
C LYS A 237 -12.27 -2.52 3.71
N THR A 238 -11.36 -3.39 3.26
CA THR A 238 -11.32 -3.89 1.87
C THR A 238 -12.58 -4.69 1.56
N LEU A 239 -12.99 -5.62 2.44
CA LEU A 239 -14.22 -6.40 2.29
C LEU A 239 -15.45 -5.47 2.24
N GLU A 240 -15.56 -4.54 3.18
CA GLU A 240 -16.64 -3.54 3.20
C GLU A 240 -16.68 -2.71 1.91
N ARG A 241 -15.52 -2.29 1.39
CA ARG A 241 -15.43 -1.55 0.13
C ARG A 241 -15.98 -2.37 -1.02
N ILE A 242 -15.56 -3.63 -1.13
CA ILE A 242 -16.03 -4.54 -2.19
C ILE A 242 -17.53 -4.75 -2.12
N LEU A 243 -18.09 -4.98 -0.92
CA LEU A 243 -19.52 -5.17 -0.73
C LEU A 243 -20.31 -3.88 -1.00
N SER A 244 -19.77 -2.72 -0.61
CA SER A 244 -20.41 -1.42 -0.85
C SER A 244 -20.39 -1.04 -2.33
N SER A 245 -19.30 -1.33 -3.04
CA SER A 245 -19.18 -1.06 -4.48
C SER A 245 -19.87 -2.10 -5.35
N GLY A 246 -20.21 -3.27 -4.80
CA GLY A 246 -20.69 -4.43 -5.55
C GLY A 246 -19.65 -4.98 -6.52
N LYS A 247 -18.35 -4.71 -6.30
CA LYS A 247 -17.30 -4.98 -7.30
C LYS A 247 -15.95 -5.30 -6.68
N ILE A 248 -15.28 -6.33 -7.21
CA ILE A 248 -13.85 -6.57 -6.99
C ILE A 248 -13.08 -5.97 -8.16
N PHE A 249 -12.18 -5.04 -7.88
CA PHE A 249 -11.36 -4.42 -8.92
C PHE A 249 -10.23 -5.34 -9.34
N GLY A 250 -10.11 -5.60 -10.64
CA GLY A 250 -9.03 -6.39 -11.20
C GLY A 250 -7.69 -5.66 -11.05
N THR A 251 -6.62 -6.41 -10.81
CA THR A 251 -5.26 -5.85 -10.73
C THR A 251 -4.32 -6.59 -11.68
N LYS A 252 -3.28 -5.91 -12.17
CA LYS A 252 -2.28 -6.46 -13.11
C LYS A 252 -1.13 -7.24 -12.42
N ALA A 253 -1.29 -7.59 -11.14
CA ALA A 253 -0.15 -7.94 -10.28
C ALA A 253 0.59 -9.21 -10.74
N ARG A 254 1.84 -9.07 -11.19
CA ARG A 254 2.84 -10.17 -11.38
C ARG A 254 2.41 -11.30 -12.33
N PHE A 255 1.49 -11.05 -13.26
CA PHE A 255 1.12 -12.02 -14.29
C PHE A 255 1.89 -11.77 -15.58
N ARG A 256 2.12 -12.83 -16.35
CA ARG A 256 2.92 -12.79 -17.58
C ARG A 256 2.33 -11.87 -18.67
N ASN A 257 1.02 -11.62 -18.63
CA ASN A 257 0.26 -11.07 -19.75
C ASN A 257 -0.32 -9.67 -19.48
N ASP A 258 0.07 -9.00 -18.39
CA ASP A 258 -0.27 -7.60 -18.04
C ASP A 258 -1.76 -7.17 -18.11
N PHE A 259 -2.71 -8.10 -18.04
CA PHE A 259 -4.13 -7.75 -17.97
C PHE A 259 -4.64 -7.73 -16.51
N PRO A 260 -5.56 -6.81 -16.17
CA PRO A 260 -6.23 -6.82 -14.88
C PRO A 260 -7.05 -8.10 -14.70
N ASN A 261 -6.99 -8.71 -13.53
CA ASN A 261 -7.82 -9.86 -13.19
C ASN A 261 -8.13 -9.95 -11.70
N VAL A 262 -9.13 -10.75 -11.38
CA VAL A 262 -9.51 -11.13 -10.02
C VAL A 262 -9.27 -12.62 -9.84
N SER A 263 -8.46 -12.97 -8.85
CA SER A 263 -8.18 -14.37 -8.49
C SER A 263 -9.11 -14.84 -7.37
N PHE A 264 -9.49 -16.11 -7.45
CA PHE A 264 -10.21 -16.85 -6.44
C PHE A 264 -9.52 -18.18 -6.18
N THR A 265 -9.88 -18.85 -5.09
CA THR A 265 -9.46 -20.23 -4.79
C THR A 265 -10.67 -21.13 -4.60
N SER A 266 -10.60 -22.36 -5.11
CA SER A 266 -11.57 -23.41 -4.80
C SER A 266 -11.14 -24.29 -3.63
N LEU A 267 -10.15 -23.86 -2.83
CA LEU A 267 -9.81 -24.52 -1.57
C LEU A 267 -10.96 -24.33 -0.57
N ASP A 268 -11.27 -25.37 0.20
CA ASP A 268 -12.14 -25.22 1.35
C ASP A 268 -11.53 -24.21 2.34
N PRO A 269 -12.34 -23.35 3.00
CA PRO A 269 -11.84 -22.31 3.89
C PRO A 269 -10.88 -22.82 4.97
N ALA A 270 -11.10 -24.02 5.50
CA ALA A 270 -10.21 -24.65 6.49
C ALA A 270 -8.80 -24.93 5.93
N ASN A 271 -8.67 -25.27 4.65
CA ASN A 271 -7.37 -25.43 3.99
C ASN A 271 -6.81 -24.09 3.49
N ALA A 272 -7.64 -23.15 3.06
CA ALA A 272 -7.19 -21.81 2.65
C ALA A 272 -6.53 -21.03 3.80
N VAL A 273 -7.05 -21.15 5.03
CA VAL A 273 -6.44 -20.57 6.24
C VAL A 273 -4.98 -21.01 6.43
N LYS A 274 -4.61 -22.25 6.04
CA LYS A 274 -3.23 -22.75 6.14
C LYS A 274 -2.26 -22.01 5.18
N LEU A 275 -2.78 -21.31 4.17
CA LEU A 275 -2.00 -20.54 3.20
C LEU A 275 -1.85 -19.06 3.58
N MET A 276 -2.62 -18.58 4.56
CA MET A 276 -2.50 -17.23 5.12
C MET A 276 -1.22 -17.15 5.96
N LYS A 277 -0.14 -16.65 5.37
CA LYS A 277 1.20 -16.59 5.99
C LYS A 277 1.79 -15.21 5.84
N TRP A 278 2.63 -14.83 6.80
CA TRP A 278 3.41 -13.61 6.70
C TRP A 278 4.46 -13.72 5.58
N ASP A 279 4.35 -12.87 4.56
CA ASP A 279 5.38 -12.70 3.53
C ASP A 279 6.34 -11.58 3.96
N SER A 280 7.54 -11.97 4.37
CA SER A 280 8.58 -11.03 4.80
C SER A 280 9.09 -10.12 3.68
N ARG A 281 8.98 -10.53 2.42
CA ARG A 281 9.42 -9.75 1.26
C ARG A 281 8.46 -8.61 0.97
N SER A 282 7.16 -8.89 0.93
CA SER A 282 6.13 -7.86 0.76
C SER A 282 5.80 -7.12 2.06
N GLY A 283 6.14 -7.70 3.22
CA GLY A 283 5.87 -7.12 4.53
C GLY A 283 4.39 -7.05 4.86
N ARG A 284 3.62 -8.06 4.41
CA ARG A 284 2.18 -8.24 4.66
C ARG A 284 1.83 -9.72 4.70
N TRP A 285 0.61 -10.04 5.12
CA TRP A 285 0.06 -11.39 4.99
C TRP A 285 -0.27 -11.69 3.52
N SER A 286 -0.07 -12.94 3.08
CA SER A 286 -0.42 -13.40 1.73
C SER A 286 -1.92 -13.27 1.45
N MET A 287 -2.72 -13.63 2.45
CA MET A 287 -4.16 -13.53 2.53
C MET A 287 -4.53 -13.29 3.99
N GLU A 288 -5.69 -12.69 4.22
CA GLU A 288 -6.27 -12.52 5.55
C GLU A 288 -7.64 -13.19 5.63
N PRO A 289 -8.12 -13.52 6.85
CA PRO A 289 -9.40 -14.21 7.11
C PRO A 289 -10.65 -13.36 6.84
N TYR A 290 -10.65 -12.62 5.73
CA TYR A 290 -11.75 -11.82 5.23
C TYR A 290 -11.93 -12.18 3.77
N GLY A 291 -13.08 -12.74 3.39
CA GLY A 291 -13.29 -13.24 2.04
C GLY A 291 -14.73 -13.08 1.55
N ILE A 292 -14.89 -13.19 0.24
CA ILE A 292 -16.18 -13.32 -0.42
C ILE A 292 -16.16 -14.63 -1.17
N ALA A 293 -17.01 -15.56 -0.75
CA ALA A 293 -17.22 -16.82 -1.41
C ALA A 293 -18.46 -16.75 -2.32
N ILE A 294 -18.36 -17.36 -3.49
CA ILE A 294 -19.41 -17.43 -4.50
C ILE A 294 -19.57 -18.85 -5.01
N ASP A 295 -20.80 -19.20 -5.36
CA ASP A 295 -21.13 -20.54 -5.86
C ASP A 295 -20.37 -20.83 -7.15
N ILE A 296 -19.69 -21.97 -7.20
CA ILE A 296 -18.73 -22.25 -8.29
C ILE A 296 -19.40 -22.29 -9.66
N GLU A 297 -20.63 -22.80 -9.75
CA GLU A 297 -21.37 -22.84 -11.02
C GLU A 297 -21.82 -21.43 -11.41
N THR A 298 -22.34 -20.67 -10.45
CA THR A 298 -22.67 -19.24 -10.66
C THR A 298 -21.45 -18.44 -11.11
N ALA A 299 -20.28 -18.69 -10.54
CA ALA A 299 -19.01 -18.06 -10.92
C ALA A 299 -18.58 -18.44 -12.35
N ARG A 300 -18.78 -19.69 -12.75
CA ARG A 300 -18.45 -20.17 -14.09
C ARG A 300 -19.34 -19.55 -15.15
N ASP A 301 -20.63 -19.41 -14.86
CA ASP A 301 -21.61 -18.80 -15.76
C ASP A 301 -21.28 -17.33 -16.07
N ILE A 302 -20.61 -16.63 -15.15
CA ILE A 302 -20.13 -15.26 -15.32
C ILE A 302 -18.65 -15.18 -15.74
N GLY A 303 -18.09 -16.27 -16.27
CA GLY A 303 -16.79 -16.27 -16.95
C GLY A 303 -15.57 -16.51 -16.05
N VAL A 304 -15.76 -16.92 -14.80
CA VAL A 304 -14.64 -17.34 -13.94
C VAL A 304 -14.14 -18.71 -14.39
N ARG A 305 -12.85 -18.83 -14.69
CA ARG A 305 -12.24 -20.06 -15.21
C ARG A 305 -11.06 -20.52 -14.36
N LYS A 306 -10.88 -21.84 -14.28
CA LYS A 306 -9.76 -22.45 -13.58
C LYS A 306 -8.43 -22.11 -14.26
N VAL A 307 -7.41 -21.84 -13.46
CA VAL A 307 -6.06 -21.59 -13.95
C VAL A 307 -5.41 -22.88 -14.48
N ILE A 308 -4.69 -22.73 -15.60
CA ILE A 308 -3.93 -23.77 -16.28
C ILE A 308 -2.47 -23.68 -15.82
N TYR A 309 -2.04 -24.63 -15.01
CA TYR A 309 -0.64 -24.72 -14.57
C TYR A 309 0.20 -25.51 -15.56
N GLY A 310 1.37 -25.00 -15.92
CA GLY A 310 2.29 -25.72 -16.81
C GLY A 310 3.66 -25.08 -16.98
N ASP A 311 4.37 -25.55 -18.00
CA ASP A 311 5.67 -25.08 -18.45
C ASP A 311 5.55 -24.20 -19.70
N GLU A 312 6.71 -23.75 -20.21
CA GLU A 312 6.78 -22.93 -21.43
C GLU A 312 6.20 -23.67 -22.65
N THR A 313 6.48 -24.97 -22.76
CA THR A 313 5.97 -25.82 -23.83
C THR A 313 4.44 -25.86 -23.85
N LEU A 314 3.79 -25.93 -22.68
CA LEU A 314 2.34 -25.83 -22.59
C LEU A 314 1.87 -24.45 -23.03
N PHE A 315 2.48 -23.38 -22.51
CA PHE A 315 2.10 -21.99 -22.83
C PHE A 315 2.09 -21.70 -24.33
N GLU A 316 3.12 -22.14 -25.05
CA GLU A 316 3.23 -21.93 -26.51
C GLU A 316 2.08 -22.59 -27.28
N ARG A 317 1.55 -23.72 -26.78
CA ARG A 317 0.44 -24.47 -27.39
C ARG A 317 -0.95 -23.96 -27.01
N LEU A 318 -1.07 -23.12 -25.99
CA LEU A 318 -2.35 -22.55 -25.58
C LEU A 318 -2.85 -21.53 -26.60
N SER A 319 -4.17 -21.49 -26.77
CA SER A 319 -4.84 -20.39 -27.48
C SER A 319 -4.64 -19.07 -26.75
N ASP A 320 -4.81 -17.94 -27.42
CA ASP A 320 -4.67 -16.63 -26.78
C ASP A 320 -5.64 -16.45 -25.61
N ASP A 321 -6.86 -16.98 -25.72
CA ASP A 321 -7.86 -16.98 -24.64
C ASP A 321 -7.42 -17.84 -23.46
N ASP A 322 -6.83 -19.01 -23.68
CA ASP A 322 -6.34 -19.88 -22.61
C ASP A 322 -5.07 -19.35 -21.95
N ARG A 323 -4.23 -18.62 -22.70
CA ARG A 323 -3.05 -17.95 -22.15
C ARG A 323 -3.42 -16.97 -21.04
N LEU A 324 -4.61 -16.36 -21.08
CA LEU A 324 -5.12 -15.50 -20.00
C LEU A 324 -5.31 -16.26 -18.67
N PHE A 325 -5.46 -17.59 -18.72
CA PHE A 325 -5.63 -18.44 -17.55
C PHE A 325 -4.38 -19.26 -17.24
N PHE A 326 -3.26 -19.03 -17.94
CA PHE A 326 -2.02 -19.74 -17.66
C PHE A 326 -1.29 -19.20 -16.41
N GLN A 327 -0.70 -20.11 -15.65
CA GLN A 327 0.21 -19.80 -14.55
C GLN A 327 1.39 -20.79 -14.56
N PRO A 328 2.65 -20.33 -14.53
CA PRO A 328 3.78 -21.25 -14.44
C PRO A 328 3.80 -21.94 -13.07
N HIS A 329 4.26 -23.20 -13.01
CA HIS A 329 4.38 -23.93 -11.73
C HIS A 329 5.20 -23.19 -10.66
N GLY A 330 6.13 -22.33 -11.08
CA GLY A 330 7.01 -21.55 -10.20
C GLY A 330 8.38 -22.22 -10.00
N LYS A 331 9.44 -21.40 -9.85
CA LYS A 331 10.83 -21.89 -9.70
C LYS A 331 11.22 -22.27 -8.26
N LYS A 332 10.55 -21.68 -7.25
CA LYS A 332 10.89 -21.82 -5.82
C LYS A 332 9.68 -22.13 -4.92
N GLY A 333 8.53 -22.39 -5.51
CA GLY A 333 7.28 -22.67 -4.81
C GLY A 333 6.25 -23.22 -5.78
N ASP A 334 5.40 -24.09 -5.28
CA ASP A 334 4.32 -24.74 -6.04
C ASP A 334 3.00 -23.99 -5.82
N TRP A 335 2.67 -23.12 -6.77
CA TRP A 335 1.46 -22.29 -6.73
C TRP A 335 0.19 -23.07 -7.06
N SER A 336 0.29 -24.31 -7.57
CA SER A 336 -0.88 -25.13 -7.92
C SER A 336 -1.71 -25.51 -6.69
N ARG A 337 -1.11 -25.45 -5.50
CA ARG A 337 -1.77 -25.69 -4.21
C ARG A 337 -2.88 -24.70 -3.91
N GLU A 338 -2.85 -23.50 -4.50
CA GLU A 338 -3.88 -22.49 -4.30
C GLU A 338 -5.17 -22.83 -5.05
N LEU A 339 -5.16 -23.80 -5.98
CA LEU A 339 -6.30 -24.15 -6.83
C LEU A 339 -6.97 -22.90 -7.41
N GLU A 340 -6.17 -22.05 -8.06
CA GLU A 340 -6.60 -20.72 -8.50
C GLU A 340 -7.65 -20.79 -9.62
N TRP A 341 -8.62 -19.89 -9.53
CA TRP A 341 -9.54 -19.53 -10.60
C TRP A 341 -9.44 -18.03 -10.85
N ARG A 342 -9.76 -17.58 -12.06
CA ARG A 342 -9.55 -16.20 -12.47
C ARG A 342 -10.76 -15.66 -13.22
N HIS A 343 -11.04 -14.38 -13.01
CA HIS A 343 -11.91 -13.57 -13.84
C HIS A 343 -11.09 -12.46 -14.50
N ILE A 344 -11.29 -12.19 -15.79
CA ILE A 344 -10.55 -11.16 -16.51
C ILE A 344 -11.25 -9.81 -16.32
N GLY A 345 -10.50 -8.77 -15.95
CA GLY A 345 -11.04 -7.46 -15.62
C GLY A 345 -11.60 -7.37 -14.20
N ASP A 346 -12.47 -6.39 -13.98
CA ASP A 346 -13.22 -6.25 -12.72
C ASP A 346 -14.32 -7.31 -12.63
N PHE A 347 -14.64 -7.74 -11.42
CA PHE A 347 -15.67 -8.72 -11.15
C PHE A 347 -16.88 -8.07 -10.47
N GLN A 348 -18.06 -8.21 -11.06
CA GLN A 348 -19.31 -7.57 -10.61
C GLN A 348 -20.06 -8.49 -9.64
N ILE A 349 -19.87 -8.28 -8.34
CA ILE A 349 -20.59 -9.02 -7.29
C ILE A 349 -22.08 -8.70 -7.31
N SER A 350 -22.45 -7.47 -7.68
CA SER A 350 -23.85 -7.04 -7.73
C SER A 350 -24.71 -7.81 -8.74
N GLU A 351 -24.09 -8.55 -9.67
CA GLU A 351 -24.79 -9.38 -10.66
C GLU A 351 -25.09 -10.79 -10.14
N ILE A 352 -24.58 -11.15 -8.95
CA ILE A 352 -24.74 -12.47 -8.36
C ILE A 352 -25.95 -12.47 -7.42
N PRO A 353 -26.82 -13.50 -7.44
CA PRO A 353 -27.87 -13.67 -6.45
C PRO A 353 -27.31 -13.70 -5.03
N ARG A 354 -27.91 -12.96 -4.09
CA ARG A 354 -27.36 -12.79 -2.74
C ARG A 354 -27.20 -14.10 -1.98
N GLU A 355 -28.10 -15.05 -2.19
CA GLU A 355 -28.09 -16.40 -1.64
C GLU A 355 -26.94 -17.28 -2.15
N LYS A 356 -26.28 -16.84 -3.24
CA LYS A 356 -25.09 -17.46 -3.84
C LYS A 356 -23.79 -16.74 -3.46
N ILE A 357 -23.86 -15.81 -2.50
CA ILE A 357 -22.72 -15.06 -1.99
C ILE A 357 -22.65 -15.30 -0.48
N LEU A 358 -21.44 -15.52 0.02
CA LEU A 358 -21.15 -15.68 1.43
C LEU A 358 -19.96 -14.81 1.83
N ALA A 359 -20.15 -13.91 2.79
CA ALA A 359 -19.04 -13.22 3.41
C ALA A 359 -18.37 -14.11 4.47
N ILE A 360 -17.04 -14.08 4.50
CA ILE A 360 -16.24 -14.80 5.49
C ILE A 360 -15.45 -13.75 6.27
N VAL A 361 -15.54 -13.79 7.59
CA VAL A 361 -14.85 -12.84 8.49
C VAL A 361 -14.27 -13.57 9.70
N PRO A 362 -13.36 -12.95 10.48
CA PRO A 362 -12.74 -13.63 11.61
C PRO A 362 -13.71 -13.90 12.76
N THR A 363 -14.50 -12.92 13.19
CA THR A 363 -15.29 -13.01 14.43
C THR A 363 -16.78 -12.90 14.19
N GLU A 364 -17.59 -13.45 15.09
CA GLU A 364 -19.06 -13.41 14.98
C GLU A 364 -19.61 -11.98 15.02
N CYS A 365 -19.04 -11.10 15.85
CA CYS A 365 -19.39 -9.67 15.88
C CYS A 365 -19.19 -9.00 14.51
N GLN A 366 -18.12 -9.36 13.78
CA GLN A 366 -17.92 -8.87 12.41
C GLN A 366 -18.92 -9.49 11.44
N ALA A 367 -19.33 -10.75 11.63
CA ALA A 367 -20.32 -11.41 10.78
C ALA A 367 -21.70 -10.77 10.95
N GLU A 368 -22.10 -10.48 12.18
CA GLU A 368 -23.30 -9.71 12.53
C GLU A 368 -23.28 -8.34 11.83
N SER A 369 -22.18 -7.59 11.95
CA SER A 369 -22.01 -6.29 11.29
C SER A 369 -22.19 -6.38 9.76
N ILE A 370 -21.64 -7.42 9.12
CA ILE A 370 -21.85 -7.63 7.67
C ILE A 370 -23.32 -7.93 7.35
N ARG A 371 -23.96 -8.81 8.12
CA ARG A 371 -25.38 -9.16 7.94
C ARG A 371 -26.29 -7.94 8.08
N GLU A 372 -26.06 -7.12 9.10
CA GLU A 372 -26.84 -5.90 9.37
C GLU A 372 -26.63 -4.84 8.29
N LYS A 373 -25.36 -4.57 7.94
CA LYS A 373 -25.00 -3.47 7.03
C LYS A 373 -25.32 -3.76 5.58
N PHE A 374 -25.16 -5.01 5.14
CA PHE A 374 -25.27 -5.38 3.72
C PHE A 374 -26.44 -6.31 3.42
N GLY A 375 -27.09 -6.92 4.42
CA GLY A 375 -28.15 -7.90 4.21
C GLY A 375 -27.65 -9.13 3.43
N LEU A 376 -26.43 -9.58 3.77
CA LEU A 376 -25.71 -10.68 3.12
C LEU A 376 -25.36 -11.75 4.16
N ASP A 377 -25.47 -13.04 3.83
CA ASP A 377 -25.03 -14.11 4.73
C ASP A 377 -23.54 -13.97 5.05
N ALA A 378 -23.17 -14.20 6.30
CA ALA A 378 -21.80 -14.06 6.77
C ALA A 378 -21.48 -15.12 7.82
N VAL A 379 -20.28 -15.70 7.73
CA VAL A 379 -19.77 -16.74 8.64
C VAL A 379 -18.48 -16.28 9.28
N SER A 380 -18.36 -16.43 10.61
CA SER A 380 -17.11 -16.24 11.33
C SER A 380 -16.20 -17.47 11.21
N LEU A 381 -14.88 -17.26 11.15
CA LEU A 381 -13.90 -18.36 11.23
C LEU A 381 -13.56 -18.76 12.66
N ILE A 382 -13.55 -17.80 13.58
CA ILE A 382 -13.21 -17.93 15.00
C ILE A 382 -14.48 -17.87 15.84
#